data_AF-A0A151QE00-F1
#
_entry.id   AF-A0A151QE00-F1
#
_cell.length_a   1.000
_cell.length_b   1.000
_cell.length_c   1.000
_cell.angle_alpha   90.00
_cell.angle_beta   90.00
_cell.angle_gamma   90.00
#
_symmetry.space_group_name_H-M   'P 1'
#
loop_
_entity.id
_entity.type
_entity.pdbx_description
1 polymer ?
#
loop_
_entity_poly.entity_id
_entity_poly.type
_entity_poly.pdbx_seq_one_letter_code
_entity_poly.pdbx_strand_id
1 'polypeptide(L)'
;MLVGTDSDQVPTNGDLGSLAYQNKEDYNLERGFLAGQIRRYAPITKTASFTVDRFENWLICNGAASITVTLPNAASNVGREIMLKNLAAFTVISASSNVKPIDSNTAGTAILPATVGAWCTLVCDGTDWIIMQRGT
;
A
#
# COMPACT_ATOMS: atom_id res chain seq x y z
N MET A 1 -28.87 19.82 30.72
CA MET A 1 -29.32 19.00 29.57
C MET A 1 -28.07 18.30 29.05
N LEU A 2 -27.89 17.03 29.39
CA LEU A 2 -26.72 16.26 28.94
C LEU A 2 -26.83 16.09 27.42
N VAL A 3 -25.85 16.62 26.71
CA VAL A 3 -25.70 16.44 25.27
C VAL A 3 -25.15 15.02 25.03
N GLY A 4 -25.99 14.17 24.42
CA GLY A 4 -25.65 13.04 23.56
C GLY A 4 -24.68 11.99 24.08
N THR A 5 -25.21 10.89 24.63
CA THR A 5 -24.50 9.60 24.79
C THR A 5 -24.89 8.56 23.73
N ASP A 6 -25.73 8.93 22.75
CA ASP A 6 -26.14 8.00 21.68
C ASP A 6 -25.16 8.03 20.52
N SER A 7 -24.73 6.84 20.09
CA SER A 7 -23.79 6.60 18.99
C SER A 7 -24.32 7.01 17.60
N ASP A 8 -25.61 7.33 17.50
CA ASP A 8 -26.31 7.56 16.24
C ASP A 8 -26.57 9.06 15.95
N GLN A 9 -25.96 9.96 16.73
CA GLN A 9 -26.06 11.39 16.45
C GLN A 9 -25.21 11.76 15.22
N VAL A 10 -25.87 12.16 14.13
CA VAL A 10 -25.21 12.82 12.99
C VAL A 10 -24.62 14.13 13.51
N PRO A 11 -23.29 14.33 13.48
CA PRO A 11 -22.68 15.53 14.04
C PRO A 11 -23.27 16.77 13.37
N THR A 12 -23.73 17.73 14.17
CA THR A 12 -24.18 19.01 13.63
C THR A 12 -22.98 19.89 13.32
N ASN A 13 -23.11 20.88 12.45
CA ASN A 13 -21.99 21.65 11.87
C ASN A 13 -21.10 22.39 12.91
N GLY A 14 -21.48 22.41 14.21
CA GLY A 14 -20.66 22.91 15.32
C GLY A 14 -19.83 21.84 16.04
N ASP A 15 -20.16 20.55 15.88
CA ASP A 15 -19.47 19.42 16.50
C ASP A 15 -18.25 18.95 15.69
N LEU A 16 -18.05 19.53 14.50
CA LEU A 16 -16.91 19.26 13.61
C LEU A 16 -15.55 19.67 14.22
N GLY A 17 -15.55 20.41 15.34
CA GLY A 17 -14.36 20.65 16.16
C GLY A 17 -13.71 19.35 16.68
N SER A 18 -14.44 18.23 16.71
CA SER A 18 -13.93 16.90 17.07
C SER A 18 -13.40 16.06 15.90
N LEU A 19 -13.67 16.42 14.64
CA LEU A 19 -13.09 15.72 13.47
C LEU A 19 -11.64 16.17 13.21
N ALA A 20 -11.26 17.34 13.74
CA ALA A 20 -9.90 17.89 13.67
C ALA A 20 -8.92 17.29 14.69
N TYR A 21 -9.43 16.57 15.70
CA TYR A 21 -8.64 15.93 16.77
C TYR A 21 -8.93 14.46 16.90
N GLN A 22 -9.20 13.81 15.78
CA GLN A 22 -9.24 12.38 15.77
C GLN A 22 -7.77 11.92 15.68
N ASN A 23 -7.29 11.43 16.83
CA ASN A 23 -5.93 10.97 17.14
C ASN A 23 -5.25 10.26 15.96
N LYS A 24 -3.94 10.43 15.82
CA LYS A 24 -2.98 9.86 14.85
C LYS A 24 -3.10 8.34 14.60
N GLU A 25 -4.27 7.88 14.17
CA GLU A 25 -4.61 6.50 13.83
C GLU A 25 -5.54 6.51 12.62
N ASP A 26 -5.79 5.32 12.08
CA ASP A 26 -6.47 5.12 10.81
C ASP A 26 -7.95 5.55 10.88
N TYR A 27 -8.38 6.50 10.03
CA TYR A 27 -9.78 6.94 9.91
C TYR A 27 -10.42 6.36 8.65
N ASN A 28 -11.52 5.62 8.84
CA ASN A 28 -12.37 5.17 7.74
C ASN A 28 -13.42 6.24 7.45
N LEU A 29 -13.45 6.75 6.22
CA LEU A 29 -14.53 7.63 5.76
C LEU A 29 -15.62 6.77 5.12
N GLU A 30 -16.63 6.39 5.90
CA GLU A 30 -17.68 5.46 5.43
C GLU A 30 -18.70 6.11 4.49
N ARG A 31 -18.98 7.42 4.64
CA ARG A 31 -19.97 8.16 3.83
C ARG A 31 -19.56 9.63 3.60
N GLY A 32 -18.28 9.88 3.32
CA GLY A 32 -17.74 11.22 3.06
C GLY A 32 -17.14 11.36 1.65
N PHE A 33 -16.99 12.60 1.16
CA PHE A 33 -16.21 12.88 -0.04
C PHE A 33 -14.83 13.42 0.36
N LEU A 34 -13.79 12.91 -0.29
CA LEU A 34 -12.45 13.47 -0.16
C LEU A 34 -12.32 14.64 -1.14
N ALA A 35 -12.17 15.86 -0.63
CA ALA A 35 -11.94 17.05 -1.44
C ALA A 35 -10.45 17.41 -1.47
N GLY A 36 -9.87 17.63 -2.66
CA GLY A 36 -8.47 18.01 -2.83
C GLY A 36 -7.54 16.83 -3.15
N GLN A 37 -6.27 16.95 -2.81
CA GLN A 37 -5.25 15.93 -3.13
C GLN A 37 -5.16 14.85 -2.05
N ILE A 38 -5.14 13.57 -2.46
CA ILE A 38 -4.76 12.45 -1.59
C ILE A 38 -3.23 12.38 -1.53
N ARG A 39 -2.69 12.45 -0.31
CA ARG A 39 -1.25 12.31 -0.07
C ARG A 39 -0.96 10.93 0.51
N ARG A 40 0.11 10.31 0.03
CA ARG A 40 0.76 9.16 0.66
C ARG A 40 2.14 9.61 1.14
N TYR A 41 2.85 8.74 1.87
CA TYR A 41 4.23 8.99 2.24
C TYR A 41 5.13 9.18 1.01
N ALA A 42 6.22 9.93 1.17
CA ALA A 42 7.18 10.17 0.10
C ALA A 42 7.78 8.85 -0.42
N PRO A 43 8.18 8.77 -1.70
CA PRO A 43 8.87 7.60 -2.23
C PRO A 43 10.16 7.29 -1.47
N ILE A 44 10.39 6.01 -1.18
CA ILE A 44 11.56 5.53 -0.45
C ILE A 44 12.42 4.69 -1.38
N THR A 45 13.72 4.99 -1.42
CA THR A 45 14.69 4.19 -2.17
C THR A 45 15.24 3.07 -1.31
N LYS A 46 15.23 1.86 -1.85
CA LYS A 46 15.75 0.63 -1.23
C LYS A 46 16.91 0.11 -2.06
N THR A 47 18.07 -0.05 -1.44
CA THR A 47 19.32 -0.47 -2.11
C THR A 47 19.72 -1.92 -1.81
N ALA A 48 18.98 -2.60 -0.95
CA ALA A 48 19.13 -4.00 -0.58
C ALA A 48 17.74 -4.62 -0.30
N SER A 49 17.70 -5.93 -0.07
CA SER A 49 16.50 -6.64 0.39
C SER A 49 15.91 -6.00 1.66
N PHE A 50 14.59 -5.95 1.75
CA PHE A 50 13.91 -5.18 2.79
C PHE A 50 12.52 -5.76 3.13
N THR A 51 12.02 -5.39 4.31
CA THR A 51 10.62 -5.57 4.69
C THR A 51 9.85 -4.28 4.45
N VAL A 52 8.68 -4.38 3.83
CA VAL A 52 7.81 -3.20 3.63
C VAL A 52 7.20 -2.79 4.97
N ASP A 53 7.42 -1.54 5.37
CA ASP A 53 6.84 -1.02 6.62
C ASP A 53 5.36 -0.59 6.41
N ARG A 54 4.59 -0.43 7.50
CA ARG A 54 3.15 -0.11 7.52
C ARG A 54 2.79 1.08 6.62
N PHE A 55 3.64 2.09 6.56
CA PHE A 55 3.37 3.37 5.91
C PHE A 55 4.02 3.53 4.54
N GLU A 56 4.68 2.50 4.01
CA GLU A 56 5.34 2.57 2.71
C GLU A 56 4.37 2.18 1.59
N ASN A 57 4.15 3.10 0.64
CA ASN A 57 3.33 2.85 -0.55
C ASN A 57 4.10 3.04 -1.85
N TRP A 58 5.20 3.78 -1.83
CA TRP A 58 5.98 4.14 -3.01
C TRP A 58 7.43 3.71 -2.82
N LEU A 59 7.84 2.67 -3.54
CA LEU A 59 9.14 2.03 -3.34
C LEU A 59 9.97 2.09 -4.64
N ILE A 60 11.19 2.55 -4.52
CA ILE A 60 12.17 2.60 -5.60
C ILE A 60 13.25 1.57 -5.30
N CYS A 61 13.30 0.51 -6.09
CA CYS A 61 14.33 -0.52 -5.98
C CYS A 61 15.55 -0.09 -6.79
N ASN A 62 16.68 0.13 -6.11
CA ASN A 62 17.96 0.53 -6.72
C ASN A 62 19.11 -0.29 -6.13
N GLY A 63 19.00 -1.62 -6.27
CA GLY A 63 19.98 -2.55 -5.74
C GLY A 63 21.22 -2.70 -6.61
N ALA A 64 22.28 -3.24 -6.02
CA ALA A 64 23.46 -3.75 -6.74
C ALA A 64 23.35 -5.26 -7.05
N ALA A 65 22.23 -5.88 -6.67
CA ALA A 65 21.86 -7.27 -6.92
C ALA A 65 20.32 -7.38 -6.86
N SER A 66 19.78 -8.58 -7.12
CA SER A 66 18.36 -8.86 -6.94
C SER A 66 17.89 -8.50 -5.53
N ILE A 67 16.74 -7.85 -5.45
CA ILE A 67 16.13 -7.42 -4.18
C ILE A 67 15.01 -8.39 -3.82
N THR A 68 15.11 -8.96 -2.63
CA THR A 68 14.03 -9.75 -2.03
C THR A 68 13.22 -8.85 -1.09
N VAL A 69 11.92 -8.76 -1.35
CA VAL A 69 10.96 -7.94 -0.60
C VAL A 69 10.14 -8.84 0.31
N THR A 70 10.20 -8.60 1.62
CA THR A 70 9.27 -9.21 2.56
C THR A 70 8.00 -8.38 2.60
N LEU A 71 6.96 -8.86 1.90
CA LEU A 71 5.65 -8.20 1.89
C LEU A 71 4.93 -8.39 3.23
N PRO A 72 4.10 -7.43 3.66
CA PRO A 72 3.28 -7.56 4.86
C PRO A 72 2.32 -8.74 4.73
N ASN A 73 1.88 -9.29 5.88
CA ASN A 73 0.87 -10.33 5.91
C ASN A 73 -0.40 -9.85 5.19
N ALA A 74 -0.84 -10.60 4.17
CA ALA A 74 -1.96 -10.20 3.33
C ALA A 74 -3.27 -10.08 4.13
N ALA A 75 -3.50 -11.01 5.07
CA ALA A 75 -4.72 -11.05 5.86
C ALA A 75 -4.99 -9.78 6.69
N SER A 76 -3.94 -9.05 7.08
CA SER A 76 -4.05 -7.78 7.84
C SER A 76 -3.90 -6.53 6.98
N ASN A 77 -3.81 -6.68 5.65
CA ASN A 77 -3.55 -5.58 4.71
C ASN A 77 -4.52 -5.58 3.52
N VAL A 78 -5.71 -6.19 3.66
CA VAL A 78 -6.73 -6.26 2.58
C VAL A 78 -6.95 -4.88 1.96
N GLY A 79 -6.90 -4.78 0.63
CA GLY A 79 -7.10 -3.54 -0.12
C GLY A 79 -5.91 -2.57 -0.11
N ARG A 80 -4.83 -2.85 0.63
CA ARG A 80 -3.63 -2.00 0.62
C ARG A 80 -2.94 -2.06 -0.74
N GLU A 81 -2.47 -0.89 -1.18
CA GLU A 81 -1.71 -0.74 -2.42
C GLU A 81 -0.23 -0.40 -2.16
N ILE A 82 0.66 -1.04 -2.91
CA ILE A 82 2.11 -0.78 -2.91
C ILE A 82 2.58 -0.67 -4.36
N MET A 83 3.20 0.45 -4.71
CA MET A 83 3.82 0.67 -6.02
C MET A 83 5.32 0.50 -5.92
N LEU A 84 5.88 -0.31 -6.81
CA LEU A 84 7.31 -0.55 -6.92
C LEU A 84 7.79 -0.16 -8.31
N LYS A 85 8.96 0.48 -8.40
CA LYS A 85 9.69 0.64 -9.65
C LYS A 85 11.14 0.22 -9.51
N ASN A 86 11.71 -0.24 -10.61
CA ASN A 86 13.08 -0.68 -10.67
C ASN A 86 13.96 0.38 -11.34
N LEU A 87 15.01 0.82 -10.65
CA LEU A 87 15.99 1.78 -11.14
C LEU A 87 17.30 1.11 -11.57
N ALA A 88 17.52 -0.16 -11.17
CA ALA A 88 18.68 -0.95 -11.53
C ALA A 88 18.25 -2.20 -12.32
N ALA A 89 19.10 -2.75 -13.18
CA ALA A 89 18.77 -3.92 -14.01
C ALA A 89 18.83 -5.26 -13.23
N PHE A 90 18.17 -5.35 -12.07
CA PHE A 90 18.11 -6.55 -11.24
C PHE A 90 16.67 -6.94 -10.94
N THR A 91 16.40 -8.23 -10.70
CA THR A 91 15.03 -8.65 -10.38
C THR A 91 14.59 -8.12 -9.01
N VAL A 92 13.29 -7.86 -8.88
CA VAL A 92 12.64 -7.65 -7.58
C VAL A 92 11.66 -8.79 -7.37
N ILE A 93 11.82 -9.51 -6.27
CA ILE A 93 11.03 -10.70 -5.94
C ILE A 93 10.46 -10.59 -4.53
N SER A 94 9.33 -11.22 -4.28
CA SER A 94 8.81 -11.44 -2.93
C SER A 94 9.61 -12.54 -2.23
N ALA A 95 9.79 -12.41 -0.91
CA ALA A 95 10.35 -13.44 -0.04
C ALA A 95 9.46 -14.70 0.06
N SER A 96 8.21 -14.62 -0.39
CA SER A 96 7.23 -15.71 -0.33
C SER A 96 6.48 -15.84 -1.65
N SER A 97 5.94 -17.03 -1.90
CA SER A 97 5.08 -17.29 -3.06
C SER A 97 3.67 -16.73 -2.82
N ASN A 98 3.56 -15.41 -2.80
CA ASN A 98 2.36 -14.67 -2.43
C ASN A 98 2.06 -13.50 -3.39
N VAL A 99 2.62 -13.52 -4.60
CA VAL A 99 2.38 -12.51 -5.62
C VAL A 99 1.69 -13.16 -6.81
N LYS A 100 0.50 -12.68 -7.16
CA LYS A 100 -0.19 -13.12 -8.38
C LYS A 100 0.16 -12.18 -9.53
N PRO A 101 0.71 -12.69 -10.65
CA PRO A 101 0.98 -11.89 -11.84
C PRO A 101 -0.28 -11.26 -12.43
N ILE A 102 -0.12 -10.21 -13.25
CA ILE A 102 -1.26 -9.52 -13.88
C ILE A 102 -2.08 -10.43 -14.82
N ASP A 103 -1.46 -11.50 -15.31
CA ASP A 103 -1.99 -12.43 -16.31
C ASP A 103 -2.24 -13.84 -15.75
N SER A 104 -2.14 -14.05 -14.42
CA SER A 104 -2.34 -15.35 -13.80
C SER A 104 -2.86 -15.24 -12.36
N ASN A 105 -3.68 -16.22 -11.95
CA ASN A 105 -4.16 -16.33 -10.57
C ASN A 105 -3.31 -17.30 -9.71
N THR A 106 -2.19 -17.80 -10.23
CA THR A 106 -1.26 -18.63 -9.48
C THR A 106 -0.22 -17.76 -8.79
N ALA A 107 -0.14 -17.87 -7.46
CA ALA A 107 0.86 -17.14 -6.69
C ALA A 107 2.28 -17.64 -6.97
N GLY A 108 3.20 -16.70 -7.15
CA GLY A 108 4.64 -16.91 -7.27
C GLY A 108 5.40 -15.83 -6.50
N THR A 109 6.68 -15.65 -6.83
CA THR A 109 7.55 -14.67 -6.17
C THR A 109 7.89 -13.46 -7.04
N ALA A 110 7.66 -13.50 -8.35
CA ALA A 110 8.11 -12.44 -9.26
C ALA A 110 7.30 -11.14 -9.05
N ILE A 111 7.99 -10.03 -8.80
CA ILE A 111 7.38 -8.69 -8.73
C ILE A 111 7.78 -7.86 -9.95
N LEU A 112 9.09 -7.62 -10.15
CA LEU A 112 9.62 -6.88 -11.29
C LEU A 112 10.72 -7.67 -12.01
N PRO A 113 10.77 -7.63 -13.36
CA PRO A 113 11.87 -8.20 -14.12
C PRO A 113 13.16 -7.39 -13.91
N ALA A 114 14.29 -7.94 -14.35
CA ALA A 114 15.60 -7.29 -14.37
C ALA A 114 15.70 -6.22 -15.48
N THR A 115 14.79 -5.26 -15.46
CA THR A 115 14.66 -4.20 -16.47
C THR A 115 14.54 -2.85 -15.77
N VAL A 116 15.42 -1.91 -16.13
CA VAL A 116 15.35 -0.54 -15.62
C VAL A 116 14.09 0.13 -16.16
N GLY A 117 13.35 0.80 -15.29
CA GLY A 117 12.08 1.44 -15.66
C GLY A 117 10.85 0.55 -15.49
N ALA A 118 11.03 -0.76 -15.28
CA ALA A 118 9.91 -1.65 -14.99
C ALA A 118 9.24 -1.25 -13.67
N TRP A 119 7.91 -1.31 -13.63
CA TRP A 119 7.11 -0.94 -12.48
C TRP A 119 5.83 -1.77 -12.37
N CYS A 120 5.28 -1.84 -11.16
CA CYS A 120 3.99 -2.45 -10.91
C CYS A 120 3.28 -1.82 -9.71
N THR A 121 1.95 -1.95 -9.68
CA THR A 121 1.13 -1.71 -8.50
C THR A 121 0.60 -3.04 -7.98
N LEU A 122 0.99 -3.40 -6.75
CA LEU A 122 0.45 -4.52 -6.00
C LEU A 122 -0.77 -4.06 -5.20
N VAL A 123 -1.84 -4.85 -5.22
CA VAL A 123 -3.03 -4.65 -4.36
C VAL A 123 -3.32 -5.95 -3.61
N CYS A 124 -3.47 -5.88 -2.30
CA CYS A 124 -3.72 -7.05 -1.47
C CYS A 124 -5.20 -7.50 -1.57
N ASP A 125 -5.45 -8.78 -1.85
CA ASP A 125 -6.80 -9.38 -1.86
C ASP A 125 -7.19 -10.03 -0.51
N GLY A 126 -6.29 -9.99 0.48
CA GLY A 126 -6.42 -10.64 1.78
C GLY A 126 -5.75 -12.01 1.90
N THR A 127 -5.31 -12.61 0.79
CA THR A 127 -4.54 -13.85 0.75
C THR A 127 -3.18 -13.62 0.10
N ASP A 128 -3.17 -12.93 -1.03
CA ASP A 128 -2.00 -12.66 -1.87
C ASP A 128 -1.96 -11.18 -2.31
N TRP A 129 -0.83 -10.81 -2.91
CA TRP A 129 -0.62 -9.50 -3.51
C TRP A 129 -0.76 -9.58 -5.02
N ILE A 130 -1.75 -8.87 -5.57
CA ILE A 130 -2.11 -8.94 -6.99
C ILE A 130 -1.40 -7.82 -7.75
N ILE A 131 -0.68 -8.15 -8.83
CA ILE A 131 -0.22 -7.13 -9.77
C ILE A 131 -1.42 -6.63 -10.57
N MET A 132 -1.98 -5.48 -10.19
CA MET A 132 -3.14 -4.89 -10.85
C MET A 132 -2.76 -4.03 -12.06
N GLN A 133 -1.52 -3.53 -12.07
CA GLN A 133 -0.98 -2.68 -13.13
C GLN A 133 0.52 -2.95 -13.26
N ARG A 134 1.04 -2.91 -14.48
CA ARG A 134 2.49 -2.98 -14.75
C ARG A 134 2.88 -2.19 -15.99
N GLY A 135 4.15 -1.82 -16.05
CA GLY A 135 4.84 -1.40 -17.26
C GLY A 135 6.28 -1.91 -17.25
N THR A 136 6.84 -2.08 -18.44
CA THR A 136 8.21 -2.55 -18.68
C THR A 136 8.93 -1.61 -19.61
#